data_AF-A0A9X2Q103-F1
#
_entry.id   AF-A0A9X2Q103-F1
#
_cell.length_a   1.000
_cell.length_b   1.000
_cell.length_c   1.000
_cell.angle_alpha   90.00
_cell.angle_beta   90.00
_cell.angle_gamma   90.00
#
_symmetry.space_group_name_H-M   'P 1'
#
loop_
_entity.id
_entity.type
_entity.pdbx_description
1 polymer ?
#
loop_
_entity_poly.entity_id
_entity_poly.type
_entity_poly.pdbx_seq_one_letter_code
_entity_poly.pdbx_strand_id
1 'polypeptide(L)'
;MGLVALGGCATTTQPVQVKYDDASGITTYETARMRLDDVDMTEGLQKQNRFFVQVVGTCSGDGCAPSEYAIHFIKDGPQPVQLGGRDVAMTIGSETITWEDPQTRDVSQTTTVRSGIFARIRVSSGQLSTIGGVSQVSGAVGGTNFSIPYEQRRPIRKLLERMESNVDDSAS
;
A
#
# COMPACT_ATOMS: atom_id res chain seq x y z
N MET A 1 -23.18 12.09 -42.71
CA MET A 1 -21.98 11.46 -42.10
C MET A 1 -21.82 12.02 -40.70
N GLY A 2 -22.36 11.34 -39.69
CA GLY A 2 -22.19 11.71 -38.29
C GLY A 2 -21.07 10.87 -37.69
N LEU A 3 -19.97 11.51 -37.29
CA LEU A 3 -18.88 10.87 -36.56
C LEU A 3 -19.37 10.44 -35.18
N VAL A 4 -19.52 9.14 -34.96
CA VAL A 4 -19.67 8.54 -33.64
C VAL A 4 -18.28 8.49 -33.01
N ALA A 5 -18.00 9.40 -32.09
CA ALA A 5 -16.81 9.32 -31.26
C ALA A 5 -16.98 8.16 -30.26
N LEU A 6 -16.30 7.05 -30.53
CA LEU A 6 -16.05 5.98 -29.57
C LEU A 6 -15.11 6.53 -28.50
N GLY A 7 -15.67 7.22 -27.51
CA GLY A 7 -14.97 7.57 -26.28
C GLY A 7 -14.68 6.29 -25.50
N GLY A 8 -13.53 5.68 -25.78
CA GLY A 8 -12.97 4.67 -24.89
C GLY A 8 -12.78 5.29 -23.52
N CYS A 9 -13.46 4.76 -22.50
CA CYS A 9 -13.23 5.11 -21.10
C CYS A 9 -11.79 4.71 -20.73
N ALA A 10 -10.83 5.58 -21.00
CA ALA A 10 -9.55 5.55 -20.32
C ALA A 10 -9.84 5.95 -18.87
N THR A 11 -10.13 4.98 -18.00
CA THR A 11 -10.08 5.20 -16.57
C THR A 11 -8.62 5.48 -16.22
N THR A 12 -8.22 6.75 -16.28
CA THR A 12 -7.00 7.22 -15.64
C THR A 12 -7.14 6.88 -14.16
N THR A 13 -6.53 5.77 -13.74
CA THR A 13 -6.47 5.38 -12.33
C THR A 13 -5.75 6.49 -11.60
N GLN A 14 -6.50 7.30 -10.85
CA GLN A 14 -5.92 8.36 -10.04
C GLN A 14 -4.93 7.75 -9.05
N PRO A 15 -3.78 8.42 -8.80
CA PRO A 15 -2.76 7.90 -7.89
C PRO A 15 -3.28 7.81 -6.44
N VAL A 16 -4.32 8.59 -6.10
CA VAL A 16 -5.00 8.57 -4.80
C VAL A 16 -6.50 8.72 -5.06
N GLN A 17 -7.30 7.84 -4.47
CA GLN A 17 -8.74 7.95 -4.39
C GLN A 17 -9.14 8.50 -3.03
N VAL A 18 -10.13 9.38 -3.01
CA VAL A 18 -10.68 9.98 -1.79
C VAL A 18 -12.17 9.70 -1.75
N LYS A 19 -12.66 9.22 -0.61
CA LYS A 19 -14.08 8.93 -0.39
C LYS A 19 -14.49 9.53 0.94
N TYR A 20 -15.49 10.40 0.94
CA TYR A 20 -16.14 10.88 2.15
C TYR A 20 -17.47 10.12 2.33
N ASP A 21 -17.71 9.65 3.55
CA ASP A 21 -18.98 9.04 3.94
C ASP A 21 -19.75 10.00 4.85
N ASP A 22 -20.81 10.61 4.30
CA ASP A 22 -21.67 11.57 5.01
C ASP A 22 -22.30 10.97 6.28
N ALA A 23 -22.55 9.66 6.30
CA ALA A 23 -23.24 9.01 7.43
C ALA A 23 -22.31 8.82 8.65
N SER A 24 -21.04 8.51 8.41
CA SER A 24 -20.04 8.34 9.47
C SER A 24 -19.17 9.56 9.71
N GLY A 25 -19.20 10.53 8.79
CA GLY A 25 -18.32 11.70 8.81
C GLY A 25 -16.85 11.34 8.59
N ILE A 26 -16.55 10.20 7.95
CA ILE A 26 -15.20 9.69 7.74
C ILE A 26 -14.74 9.92 6.31
N THR A 27 -13.56 10.53 6.16
CA THR A 27 -12.83 10.55 4.89
C THR A 27 -11.82 9.41 4.84
N THR A 28 -11.83 8.66 3.74
CA THR A 28 -10.87 7.60 3.42
C THR A 28 -10.03 7.99 2.21
N TYR A 29 -8.71 7.87 2.35
CA TYR A 29 -7.72 8.05 1.30
C TYR A 29 -7.12 6.69 0.94
N GLU A 30 -7.12 6.33 -0.32
CA GLU A 30 -6.54 5.08 -0.83
C GLU A 30 -5.56 5.37 -1.97
N THR A 31 -4.30 4.96 -1.85
CA THR A 31 -3.39 5.05 -2.99
C THR A 31 -3.76 4.04 -4.07
N ALA A 32 -3.32 4.28 -5.30
CA ALA A 32 -3.19 3.23 -6.29
C ALA A 32 -2.29 2.10 -5.76
N ARG A 33 -2.53 0.87 -6.22
CA ARG A 33 -1.70 -0.28 -5.88
C ARG A 33 -0.31 -0.13 -6.52
N MET A 34 0.72 -0.19 -5.70
CA MET A 34 2.12 -0.13 -6.11
C MET A 34 2.64 -1.56 -6.20
N ARG A 35 3.24 -1.93 -7.32
CA ARG A 35 3.76 -3.29 -7.48
C ARG A 35 4.98 -3.49 -6.57
N LEU A 36 5.15 -4.70 -6.07
CA LEU A 36 6.39 -5.12 -5.42
C LEU A 36 7.30 -5.77 -6.45
N ASP A 37 8.57 -5.40 -6.41
CA ASP A 37 9.64 -6.03 -7.19
C ASP A 37 10.45 -6.98 -6.30
N ASP A 38 11.28 -7.82 -6.94
CA ASP A 38 12.18 -8.79 -6.28
C ASP A 38 11.47 -9.72 -5.27
N VAL A 39 10.22 -10.05 -5.55
CA VAL A 39 9.42 -10.92 -4.70
C VAL A 39 9.82 -12.39 -4.90
N ASP A 40 10.78 -12.84 -4.09
CA ASP A 40 11.29 -14.22 -4.08
C ASP A 40 10.43 -15.14 -3.21
N MET A 41 9.21 -15.45 -3.68
CA MET A 41 8.41 -16.53 -3.07
C MET A 41 8.83 -17.87 -3.66
N THR A 42 9.42 -18.72 -2.82
CA THR A 42 10.00 -20.00 -3.22
C THR A 42 8.98 -21.06 -3.65
N GLU A 43 7.67 -20.85 -3.43
CA GLU A 43 6.62 -21.78 -3.86
C GLU A 43 5.39 -21.04 -4.45
N GLY A 44 5.08 -21.32 -5.72
CA GLY A 44 4.03 -20.63 -6.48
C GLY A 44 4.53 -19.81 -7.68
N LEU A 45 5.69 -20.19 -8.21
CA LEU A 45 6.42 -19.59 -9.35
C LEU A 45 5.67 -19.69 -10.69
N GLN A 46 4.57 -18.96 -10.85
CA GLN A 46 4.14 -18.55 -12.19
C GLN A 46 3.92 -17.03 -12.24
N LYS A 47 4.29 -16.44 -13.39
CA LYS A 47 4.15 -15.01 -13.77
C LYS A 47 2.73 -14.42 -13.56
N GLN A 48 1.76 -15.22 -13.12
CA GLN A 48 0.38 -14.86 -12.89
C GLN A 48 0.14 -14.26 -11.49
N ASN A 49 0.94 -14.62 -10.48
CA ASN A 49 0.84 -14.00 -9.17
C ASN A 49 1.48 -12.60 -9.21
N ARG A 50 0.81 -11.63 -8.60
CA ARG A 50 1.23 -10.23 -8.52
C ARG A 50 1.11 -9.76 -7.09
N PHE A 51 2.12 -9.05 -6.62
CA PHE A 51 2.16 -8.54 -5.27
C PHE A 51 2.17 -7.03 -5.30
N PHE A 52 1.41 -6.44 -4.39
CA PHE A 52 1.22 -5.01 -4.34
C PHE A 52 1.26 -4.50 -2.91
N VAL A 53 1.55 -3.21 -2.80
CA VAL A 53 1.32 -2.41 -1.62
C VAL A 53 0.28 -1.34 -1.91
N GLN A 54 -0.62 -1.12 -0.96
CA GLN A 54 -1.58 -0.02 -0.99
C GLN A 54 -1.57 0.70 0.35
N VAL A 55 -1.55 2.02 0.34
CA VAL A 55 -1.63 2.84 1.56
C VAL A 55 -3.06 3.34 1.72
N VAL A 56 -3.59 3.19 2.92
CA VAL A 56 -4.94 3.64 3.30
C VAL A 56 -4.85 4.51 4.54
N GLY A 57 -5.37 5.74 4.47
CA GLY A 57 -5.50 6.63 5.62
C GLY A 57 -6.96 7.00 5.84
N THR A 58 -7.38 7.12 7.09
CA THR A 58 -8.75 7.52 7.46
C THR A 58 -8.71 8.62 8.50
N CYS A 59 -9.63 9.58 8.41
CA CYS A 59 -9.78 10.63 9.39
C CYS A 59 -11.23 11.12 9.44
N SER A 60 -11.56 11.87 10.49
CA SER A 60 -12.90 12.44 10.69
C SER A 60 -12.97 13.87 10.13
N GLY A 61 -14.08 14.16 9.43
CA GLY A 61 -14.31 15.42 8.74
C GLY A 61 -14.02 15.33 7.23
N ASP A 62 -14.59 16.25 6.46
CA ASP A 62 -14.24 16.42 5.06
C ASP A 62 -12.88 17.12 4.94
N GLY A 63 -12.04 16.66 4.00
CA GLY A 63 -10.70 17.25 3.78
C GLY A 63 -9.66 17.04 4.89
N CYS A 64 -9.97 16.29 5.94
CA CYS A 64 -9.04 16.04 7.06
C CYS A 64 -7.75 15.32 6.63
N ALA A 65 -6.72 15.40 7.47
CA ALA A 65 -5.46 14.67 7.31
C ALA A 65 -5.36 13.49 8.32
N PRO A 66 -5.14 12.24 7.86
CA PRO A 66 -4.89 11.11 8.75
C PRO A 66 -3.58 11.27 9.53
N SER A 67 -3.61 10.95 10.83
CA SER A 67 -2.41 10.88 11.68
C SER A 67 -1.63 9.58 11.50
N GLU A 68 -2.32 8.50 11.12
CA GLU A 68 -1.78 7.18 10.84
C GLU A 68 -2.30 6.63 9.52
N TYR A 69 -1.49 5.75 8.92
CA TYR A 69 -1.80 5.07 7.67
C TYR A 69 -1.60 3.56 7.82
N ALA A 70 -2.51 2.80 7.23
CA ALA A 70 -2.36 1.37 7.05
C ALA A 70 -1.67 1.08 5.71
N ILE A 71 -0.61 0.28 5.74
CA ILE A 71 0.02 -0.27 4.54
C ILE A 71 -0.49 -1.71 4.38
N HIS A 72 -1.19 -1.98 3.29
CA HIS A 72 -1.71 -3.30 2.93
C HIS A 72 -0.78 -3.97 1.93
N PHE A 73 -0.31 -5.17 2.29
CA PHE A 73 0.35 -6.08 1.36
C PHE A 73 -0.70 -6.99 0.74
N ILE A 74 -0.79 -6.97 -0.59
CA ILE A 74 -1.87 -7.58 -1.36
C ILE A 74 -1.29 -8.59 -2.33
N LYS A 75 -1.84 -9.80 -2.33
CA LYS A 75 -1.62 -10.78 -3.39
C LYS A 75 -2.80 -10.76 -4.36
N ASP A 76 -2.50 -10.67 -5.63
CA ASP A 76 -3.42 -10.90 -6.73
C ASP A 76 -2.94 -12.09 -7.58
N GLY A 77 -3.86 -12.78 -8.22
CA GLY A 77 -3.58 -13.94 -9.06
C GLY A 77 -4.16 -15.25 -8.51
N PRO A 78 -4.34 -16.25 -9.39
CA PRO A 78 -5.15 -17.43 -9.11
C PRO A 78 -4.46 -18.49 -8.24
N GLN A 79 -3.13 -18.44 -8.15
CA GLN A 79 -2.36 -19.50 -7.48
C GLN A 79 -2.13 -19.18 -6.01
N PRO A 80 -2.41 -20.11 -5.09
CA PRO A 80 -2.08 -19.93 -3.69
C PRO A 80 -0.56 -19.85 -3.51
N VAL A 81 -0.13 -19.09 -2.51
CA VAL A 81 1.28 -19.03 -2.06
C VAL A 81 1.36 -19.38 -0.59
N GLN A 82 2.46 -20.02 -0.19
CA GLN A 82 2.75 -20.30 1.20
C GLN A 82 3.61 -19.17 1.77
N LEU A 83 3.22 -18.64 2.92
CA LEU A 83 3.98 -17.66 3.68
C LEU A 83 4.51 -18.29 4.96
N GLY A 84 5.79 -18.09 5.26
CA GLY A 84 6.44 -18.55 6.49
C GLY A 84 6.12 -17.68 7.72
N GLY A 85 5.00 -16.96 7.70
CA GLY A 85 4.61 -15.96 8.70
C GLY A 85 3.97 -14.74 8.05
N ARG A 86 3.68 -13.71 8.84
CA ARG A 86 3.05 -12.45 8.37
C ARG A 86 3.77 -11.22 8.89
N ASP A 87 4.91 -11.43 9.54
CA ASP A 87 5.78 -10.36 9.99
C ASP A 87 6.30 -9.57 8.80
N VAL A 88 6.45 -8.27 8.99
CA VAL A 88 6.98 -7.34 8.00
C VAL A 88 8.22 -6.70 8.59
N ALA A 89 9.33 -6.77 7.86
CA ALA A 89 10.49 -5.94 8.10
C ALA A 89 10.67 -5.00 6.92
N MET A 90 10.87 -3.71 7.15
CA MET A 90 11.10 -2.73 6.10
C MET A 90 12.33 -1.89 6.44
N THR A 91 13.28 -1.89 5.52
CA THR A 91 14.45 -1.02 5.54
C THR A 91 14.13 0.24 4.74
N ILE A 92 14.19 1.38 5.41
CA ILE A 92 13.87 2.71 4.88
C ILE A 92 15.12 3.58 5.11
N GLY A 93 15.91 3.80 4.06
CA GLY A 93 17.23 4.42 4.22
C GLY A 93 18.17 3.54 5.04
N SER A 94 18.59 4.00 6.22
CA SER A 94 19.46 3.24 7.14
C SER A 94 18.72 2.54 8.28
N GLU A 95 17.42 2.80 8.44
CA GLU A 95 16.63 2.25 9.54
C GLU A 95 15.86 1.02 9.08
N THR A 96 15.81 0.00 9.93
CA THR A 96 14.93 -1.16 9.72
C THR A 96 13.86 -1.17 10.80
N ILE A 97 12.61 -1.21 10.36
CA ILE A 97 11.44 -1.26 11.22
C ILE A 97 10.78 -2.62 11.03
N THR A 98 10.45 -3.27 12.14
CA THR A 98 9.80 -4.58 12.16
C THR A 98 8.43 -4.48 12.78
N TRP A 99 7.44 -5.08 12.13
CA TRP A 99 6.09 -5.28 12.63
C TRP A 99 5.85 -6.78 12.73
N GLU A 100 5.67 -7.25 13.95
CA GLU A 100 5.30 -8.64 14.23
C GLU A 100 3.78 -8.78 14.09
N ASP A 101 3.31 -9.81 13.38
CA ASP A 101 1.89 -10.14 13.39
C ASP A 101 1.57 -10.79 14.75
N PRO A 102 0.64 -10.27 15.56
CA PRO A 102 0.31 -10.91 16.84
C PRO A 102 -0.21 -12.35 16.69
N GLN A 103 -0.58 -12.79 15.48
CA GLN A 103 -0.96 -14.16 15.14
C GLN A 103 0.24 -15.09 14.82
N THR A 104 1.48 -14.61 14.67
CA THR A 104 2.68 -15.43 14.35
C THR A 104 3.33 -16.10 15.56
N ARG A 105 2.69 -16.11 16.74
CA ARG A 105 3.23 -16.75 17.96
C ARG A 105 3.48 -18.26 17.83
N ASP A 106 2.95 -18.92 16.79
CA ASP A 106 3.39 -20.25 16.35
C ASP A 106 4.27 -20.14 15.10
N VAL A 107 5.58 -20.09 15.33
CA VAL A 107 6.66 -19.91 14.33
C VAL A 107 6.73 -21.04 13.28
N SER A 108 5.80 -22.00 13.31
CA SER A 108 5.71 -23.14 12.39
C SER A 108 4.49 -23.11 11.46
N GLN A 109 3.61 -22.11 11.57
CA GLN A 109 2.40 -22.06 10.73
C GLN A 109 2.67 -21.42 9.37
N THR A 110 2.84 -22.26 8.35
CA THR A 110 2.76 -21.80 6.96
C THR A 110 1.32 -21.39 6.66
N THR A 111 1.12 -20.14 6.24
CA THR A 111 -0.20 -19.64 5.87
C THR A 111 -0.38 -19.71 4.36
N THR A 112 -1.46 -20.35 3.90
CA THR A 112 -1.83 -20.36 2.47
C THR A 112 -2.63 -19.12 2.11
N VAL A 113 -2.08 -18.26 1.26
CA VAL A 113 -2.76 -17.05 0.76
C VAL A 113 -3.24 -17.28 -0.66
N ARG A 114 -4.56 -17.27 -0.86
CA ARG A 114 -5.18 -17.42 -2.19
C ARG A 114 -5.22 -16.12 -2.98
N SER A 115 -5.69 -15.04 -2.36
CA SER A 115 -5.73 -13.68 -2.92
C SER A 115 -6.19 -12.70 -1.83
N GLY A 116 -5.87 -11.42 -1.98
CA GLY A 116 -6.29 -10.36 -1.06
C GLY A 116 -5.17 -9.86 -0.16
N ILE A 117 -5.57 -9.14 0.90
CA ILE A 117 -4.63 -8.57 1.89
C ILE A 117 -4.06 -9.71 2.73
N PHE A 118 -2.75 -9.87 2.70
CA PHE A 118 -2.06 -10.90 3.48
C PHE A 118 -1.22 -10.35 4.61
N ALA A 119 -0.84 -9.06 4.60
CA ALA A 119 -0.28 -8.39 5.76
C ALA A 119 -0.77 -6.94 5.82
N ARG A 120 -0.87 -6.39 7.04
CA ARG A 120 -1.24 -5.00 7.30
C ARG A 120 -0.34 -4.47 8.40
N ILE A 121 0.33 -3.35 8.13
CA ILE A 121 1.10 -2.60 9.13
C ILE A 121 0.53 -1.20 9.28
N ARG A 122 0.78 -0.57 10.42
CA ARG A 122 0.46 0.84 10.66
C ARG A 122 1.76 1.65 10.70
N VAL A 123 1.71 2.80 10.05
CA VAL A 123 2.81 3.77 10.02
C VAL A 123 2.28 5.15 10.36
N SER A 124 3.12 5.96 11.01
CA SER A 124 2.83 7.38 11.20
C SER A 124 2.96 8.16 9.89
N SER A 125 2.40 9.37 9.85
CA SER A 125 2.62 10.30 8.73
C SER A 125 4.12 10.54 8.45
N GLY A 126 4.93 10.70 9.50
CA GLY A 126 6.39 10.88 9.36
C GLY A 126 7.07 9.67 8.73
N GLN A 127 6.73 8.46 9.17
CA GLN A 127 7.25 7.22 8.56
C GLN A 127 6.81 7.08 7.10
N LEU A 128 5.55 7.41 6.78
CA LEU A 128 5.05 7.39 5.41
C LEU A 128 5.79 8.39 4.52
N SER A 129 6.11 9.58 5.04
CA SER A 129 6.93 10.59 4.35
C SER A 129 8.33 10.05 4.03
N THR A 130 8.99 9.44 5.01
CA THR A 130 10.28 8.78 4.80
C THR A 130 10.18 7.67 3.74
N ILE A 131 9.16 6.81 3.81
CA ILE A 131 8.89 5.78 2.81
C ILE A 131 8.68 6.39 1.42
N GLY A 132 8.03 7.54 1.29
CA GLY A 132 7.82 8.20 -0.01
C GLY A 132 9.08 8.86 -0.58
N GLY A 133 9.97 9.33 0.30
CA GLY A 133 11.10 10.21 -0.04
C GLY A 133 12.45 9.54 -0.25
N VAL A 134 12.74 8.40 0.40
CA VAL A 134 14.05 7.74 0.28
C VAL A 134 14.30 7.13 -1.10
N SER A 135 15.57 6.98 -1.51
CA SER A 135 15.92 6.39 -2.81
C SER A 135 15.50 4.92 -2.95
N GLN A 136 15.58 4.14 -1.85
CA GLN A 136 15.28 2.72 -1.85
C GLN A 136 14.45 2.34 -0.62
N VAL A 137 13.46 1.47 -0.85
CA VAL A 137 12.72 0.75 0.18
C VAL A 137 12.82 -0.72 -0.17
N SER A 138 13.28 -1.52 0.78
CA SER A 138 13.32 -2.97 0.67
C SER A 138 12.86 -3.59 1.98
N GLY A 139 12.49 -4.85 1.96
CA GLY A 139 12.02 -5.50 3.16
C GLY A 139 11.76 -6.97 2.96
N ALA A 140 11.18 -7.58 3.98
CA ALA A 140 10.64 -8.92 3.92
C ALA A 140 9.23 -8.94 4.49
N VAL A 141 8.34 -9.72 3.88
CA VAL A 141 7.01 -10.02 4.42
C VAL A 141 6.78 -11.53 4.39
N GLY A 142 6.49 -12.12 5.54
CA GLY A 142 6.25 -13.55 5.66
C GLY A 142 7.39 -14.43 5.13
N GLY A 143 8.64 -14.00 5.38
CA GLY A 143 9.85 -14.68 4.92
C GLY A 143 10.25 -14.41 3.46
N THR A 144 9.50 -13.56 2.75
CA THR A 144 9.75 -13.22 1.34
C THR A 144 10.29 -11.81 1.21
N ASN A 145 11.43 -11.64 0.54
CA ASN A 145 11.99 -10.32 0.27
C ASN A 145 11.16 -9.54 -0.76
N PHE A 146 11.20 -8.22 -0.69
CA PHE A 146 10.62 -7.33 -1.69
C PHE A 146 11.40 -6.03 -1.78
N SER A 147 11.26 -5.34 -2.90
CA SER A 147 11.69 -3.96 -3.07
C SER A 147 10.55 -3.10 -3.64
N ILE A 148 10.58 -1.81 -3.33
CA ILE A 148 9.66 -0.81 -3.89
C ILE A 148 10.49 0.34 -4.47
N PRO A 149 10.71 0.37 -5.80
CA PRO A 149 11.48 1.43 -6.42
C PRO A 149 10.87 2.81 -6.20
N TYR A 150 11.71 3.85 -6.21
CA TYR A 150 11.27 5.23 -5.99
C TYR A 150 10.13 5.67 -6.93
N GLU A 151 10.22 5.32 -8.21
CA GLU A 151 9.18 5.65 -9.20
C GLU A 151 7.84 4.97 -8.89
N GLN A 152 7.87 3.73 -8.40
CA GLN A 152 6.67 2.97 -8.05
C GLN A 152 5.99 3.54 -6.80
N ARG A 153 6.72 4.25 -5.94
CA ARG A 153 6.20 4.95 -4.76
C ARG A 153 5.58 6.32 -5.06
N ARG A 154 5.43 6.71 -6.33
CA ARG A 154 4.73 7.95 -6.73
C ARG A 154 3.34 8.13 -6.08
N PRO A 155 2.49 7.10 -5.93
CA PRO A 155 1.20 7.25 -5.24
C PRO A 155 1.31 7.74 -3.80
N ILE A 156 2.35 7.31 -3.05
CA ILE A 156 2.61 7.79 -1.69
C ILE A 156 2.93 9.28 -1.70
N ARG A 157 3.83 9.72 -2.60
CA ARG A 157 4.16 11.15 -2.72
C ARG A 157 2.94 11.98 -3.09
N LYS A 158 2.08 11.50 -4.00
CA LYS A 158 0.83 12.19 -4.35
C LYS A 158 -0.18 12.25 -3.20
N LEU A 159 -0.19 11.25 -2.32
CA LEU A 159 -0.98 11.30 -1.09
C LEU A 159 -0.45 12.39 -0.15
N LEU A 160 0.86 12.41 0.09
CA LEU A 160 1.51 13.38 0.99
C LEU A 160 1.36 14.82 0.51
N GLU A 161 1.61 15.09 -0.78
CA GLU A 161 1.40 16.41 -1.41
C GLU A 161 -0.04 16.93 -1.18
N ARG A 162 -1.03 16.03 -1.26
CA ARG A 162 -2.43 16.39 -1.01
C ARG A 162 -2.68 16.71 0.45
N MET A 163 -2.05 15.98 1.38
CA MET A 163 -2.21 16.24 2.81
C MET A 163 -1.61 17.58 3.20
N GLU A 164 -0.48 17.96 2.60
CA GLU A 164 0.13 19.27 2.79
C GLU A 164 -0.81 20.40 2.30
N SER A 165 -1.40 20.24 1.12
CA SER A 165 -2.34 21.25 0.57
C SER A 165 -3.59 21.45 1.44
N ASN A 166 -4.14 20.37 2.00
CA ASN A 166 -5.33 20.45 2.86
C ASN A 166 -5.04 21.16 4.20
N VAL A 167 -3.80 21.10 4.69
CA VAL A 167 -3.38 21.80 5.92
C VAL A 167 -3.28 23.30 5.69
N ASP A 168 -2.74 23.72 4.54
CA ASP A 168 -2.61 25.14 4.19
C ASP A 168 -3.97 25.83 3.99
N ASP A 169 -4.93 25.13 3.38
CA ASP A 169 -6.30 25.64 3.19
C ASP A 169 -7.09 25.74 4.51
N SER A 170 -6.75 24.94 5.53
CA SER A 170 -7.41 24.97 6.84
C SER A 170 -6.86 26.06 7.78
N ALA A 171 -5.73 26.67 7.42
CA ALA A 171 -5.06 27.73 8.18
C ALA A 171 -5.32 29.15 7.63
N SER A 172 -6.14 29.27 6.57
CA SER A 172 -6.50 30.51 5.88
C SER A 172 -7.94 30.92 6.18
#